data_AF-A0A7K9P8T8-F1
#
_entry.id   AF-A0A7K9P8T8-F1
#
_cell.length_a   1.000
_cell.length_b   1.000
_cell.length_c   1.000
_cell.angle_alpha   90.00
_cell.angle_beta   90.00
_cell.angle_gamma   90.00
#
_symmetry.space_group_name_H-M   'P 1'
#
loop_
_entity.id
_entity.type
_entity.pdbx_description
1 polymer ?
#
loop_
_entity_poly.entity_id
_entity_poly.type
_entity_poly.pdbx_seq_one_letter_code
_entity_poly.pdbx_strand_id
1 'polypeptide(L)'
;DAVILLWKLNDSKELEPLVFQDEDEAQLNKENWAVIKTLRGHLEDVYDICWTSDGNYMASASVDNTAIMWDVNKGQKVSIFNEHKSYVQGVTWDPLGQYLATLSCDRVLRVYNTQTKRVAFNVTKMPSGSGAEGEARSFRMFHDDSMKSFFRRLSFTPDGSYLLTP
;
A
#
# COMPACT_ATOMS: atom_id res chain seq x y z
N ASP A 1 -2.32 -17.10 4.63
CA ASP A 1 -1.76 -16.66 3.34
C ASP A 1 -2.74 -15.83 2.54
N ALA A 2 -2.62 -14.51 2.63
CA ALA A 2 -3.32 -13.61 1.73
C ALA A 2 -2.64 -13.55 0.35
N VAL A 3 -3.41 -13.19 -0.67
CA VAL A 3 -2.96 -13.14 -2.06
C VAL A 3 -3.36 -11.82 -2.68
N ILE A 4 -2.42 -11.18 -3.37
CA ILE A 4 -2.70 -9.99 -4.19
C ILE A 4 -2.70 -10.43 -5.66
N LEU A 5 -3.78 -10.15 -6.37
CA LEU A 5 -3.95 -10.50 -7.78
C LEU A 5 -3.81 -9.24 -8.64
N LEU A 6 -2.90 -9.29 -9.61
CA LEU A 6 -2.80 -8.24 -10.63
C LEU A 6 -3.64 -8.63 -11.83
N TRP A 7 -4.71 -7.88 -12.06
CA TRP A 7 -5.58 -8.04 -13.21
C TRP A 7 -5.17 -7.06 -14.32
N LYS A 8 -5.16 -7.53 -15.55
CA LYS A 8 -4.95 -6.71 -16.74
C LYS A 8 -6.22 -6.72 -17.58
N LEU A 9 -6.63 -5.53 -18.00
CA LEU A 9 -7.68 -5.36 -18.99
C LEU A 9 -7.14 -5.70 -20.39
N ASN A 10 -7.78 -6.63 -21.08
CA ASN A 10 -7.54 -6.89 -22.50
C ASN A 10 -8.39 -5.93 -23.33
N ASP A 11 -7.78 -4.83 -23.79
CA ASP A 11 -8.37 -3.86 -24.72
C ASP A 11 -8.04 -4.20 -26.20
N SER A 12 -7.66 -5.45 -26.48
CA SER A 12 -7.42 -5.90 -27.85
C SER A 12 -8.77 -5.94 -28.58
N LYS A 13 -9.01 -4.93 -29.42
CA LYS A 13 -10.07 -4.93 -30.45
C LYS A 13 -9.83 -5.96 -31.57
N GLU A 14 -8.91 -6.90 -31.39
CA GLU A 14 -8.75 -8.02 -32.33
C GLU A 14 -9.96 -8.93 -32.18
N LEU A 15 -10.87 -8.81 -33.15
CA LEU A 15 -11.93 -9.77 -33.40
C LEU A 15 -11.30 -11.16 -33.49
N GLU A 16 -11.59 -12.04 -32.54
CA GLU A 16 -11.40 -13.47 -32.80
C GLU A 16 -12.16 -13.84 -34.07
N PRO A 17 -11.62 -14.75 -34.93
CA PRO A 17 -12.31 -15.14 -36.15
C PRO A 17 -13.71 -15.64 -35.79
N LEU A 18 -14.72 -14.94 -36.31
CA LEU A 18 -16.14 -15.28 -36.14
C LEU A 18 -16.38 -16.71 -36.63
N VAL A 19 -16.47 -17.65 -35.69
CA VAL A 19 -17.15 -18.92 -35.93
C VAL A 19 -18.63 -18.60 -35.91
N PHE A 20 -19.22 -18.49 -37.10
CA PHE A 20 -20.64 -18.23 -37.28
C PHE A 20 -21.46 -19.36 -36.63
N GLN A 21 -22.12 -19.03 -35.52
CA GLN A 21 -23.32 -19.71 -35.04
C GLN A 21 -24.38 -18.64 -34.81
N ASP A 22 -25.56 -18.90 -35.36
CA ASP A 22 -26.62 -17.94 -35.64
C ASP A 22 -27.23 -17.28 -34.38
N GLU A 23 -27.50 -15.98 -34.53
CA GLU A 23 -28.60 -15.19 -33.97
C GLU A 23 -28.93 -15.31 -32.46
N ASP A 24 -28.40 -14.39 -31.65
CA ASP A 24 -29.21 -13.37 -30.92
C ASP A 24 -28.42 -12.65 -29.80
N GLU A 25 -28.43 -11.32 -29.84
CA GLU A 25 -28.37 -10.38 -28.70
C GLU A 25 -27.33 -10.52 -27.56
N ALA A 26 -26.10 -10.97 -27.83
CA ALA A 26 -25.00 -10.84 -26.85
C ALA A 26 -23.84 -9.93 -27.29
N GLN A 27 -24.03 -9.07 -28.30
CA GLN A 27 -23.09 -8.01 -28.67
C GLN A 27 -23.05 -6.84 -27.64
N LEU A 28 -23.13 -7.12 -26.34
CA LEU A 28 -23.09 -6.09 -25.29
C LEU A 28 -22.08 -6.45 -24.18
N ASN A 29 -20.94 -5.80 -24.29
CA ASN A 29 -19.76 -5.79 -23.41
C ASN A 29 -18.99 -7.13 -23.43
N LYS A 30 -17.71 -7.22 -23.11
CA LYS A 30 -17.06 -6.73 -21.91
C LYS A 30 -15.54 -6.81 -22.13
N GLU A 31 -14.85 -5.75 -21.76
CA GLU A 31 -13.56 -5.79 -21.09
C GLU A 31 -13.20 -7.17 -20.49
N ASN A 32 -12.34 -7.94 -21.15
CA ASN A 32 -11.86 -9.21 -20.60
C ASN A 32 -10.71 -8.93 -19.64
N TRP A 33 -10.98 -9.02 -18.33
CA TRP A 33 -9.96 -8.94 -17.29
C TRP A 33 -9.31 -10.30 -17.06
N ALA A 34 -7.97 -10.36 -17.13
CA ALA A 34 -7.20 -11.57 -16.86
C ALA A 34 -6.20 -11.34 -15.72
N VAL A 35 -6.07 -12.32 -14.82
CA VAL A 35 -4.99 -12.31 -13.82
C VAL A 35 -3.67 -12.56 -14.52
N ILE A 36 -2.75 -11.59 -14.48
CA ILE A 36 -1.44 -11.70 -15.10
C ILE A 36 -0.33 -12.01 -14.09
N LYS A 37 -0.56 -11.72 -12.80
CA LYS A 37 0.38 -12.02 -11.71
C LYS A 37 -0.34 -12.30 -10.39
N THR A 38 0.31 -13.09 -9.55
CA THR A 38 -0.12 -13.45 -8.20
C THR A 38 1.02 -13.18 -7.23
N LEU A 39 0.84 -12.24 -6.31
CA LEU A 39 1.83 -11.91 -5.30
C LEU A 39 1.45 -12.60 -3.99
N ARG A 40 2.35 -13.43 -3.47
CA ARG A 40 2.19 -14.19 -2.23
C ARG A 40 3.27 -13.82 -1.24
N GLY A 41 2.90 -13.62 0.01
CA GLY A 41 3.89 -13.35 1.04
C GLY A 41 3.37 -12.87 2.37
N HIS A 42 2.19 -12.25 2.40
CA HIS A 42 1.52 -11.93 3.65
C HIS A 42 0.90 -13.16 4.28
N LEU A 43 1.06 -13.29 5.59
CA LEU A 43 0.54 -14.42 6.35
C LEU A 43 -0.94 -14.25 6.68
N GLU A 44 -1.38 -13.01 6.85
CA GLU A 44 -2.74 -12.60 7.19
C GLU A 44 -3.29 -11.61 6.14
N ASP A 45 -4.52 -11.15 6.33
CA ASP A 45 -5.23 -10.26 5.41
C ASP A 45 -4.42 -9.01 5.05
N VAL A 46 -4.53 -8.61 3.77
CA VAL A 46 -3.97 -7.37 3.25
C VAL A 46 -5.04 -6.29 3.35
N TYR A 47 -4.76 -5.22 4.08
CA TYR A 47 -5.70 -4.12 4.31
C TYR A 47 -5.56 -2.95 3.34
N ASP A 48 -4.36 -2.74 2.79
CA ASP A 48 -4.14 -1.62 1.88
C ASP A 48 -3.03 -1.94 0.87
N ILE A 49 -3.10 -1.32 -0.30
CA ILE A 49 -2.12 -1.43 -1.38
C ILE A 49 -1.94 -0.08 -2.08
N CYS A 50 -0.74 0.22 -2.55
CA CYS A 50 -0.46 1.42 -3.33
C CYS A 50 0.60 1.18 -4.40
N TRP A 51 0.57 1.99 -5.45
CA TRP A 51 1.52 1.93 -6.56
C TRP A 51 2.52 3.08 -6.50
N THR A 52 3.70 2.86 -7.07
CA THR A 52 4.53 3.97 -7.56
C THR A 52 3.89 4.58 -8.80
N SER A 53 4.15 5.88 -9.02
CA SER A 53 3.66 6.63 -10.18
C SER A 53 4.15 6.06 -11.52
N ASP A 54 5.30 5.39 -11.53
CA ASP A 54 5.87 4.72 -12.71
C ASP A 54 5.32 3.30 -12.96
N GLY A 55 4.51 2.76 -12.04
CA GLY A 55 3.93 1.42 -12.15
C GLY A 55 4.91 0.25 -11.99
N ASN A 56 6.17 0.50 -11.64
CA ASN A 56 7.17 -0.57 -11.52
C ASN A 56 7.11 -1.28 -10.16
N TYR A 57 6.69 -0.56 -9.12
CA TYR A 57 6.60 -1.07 -7.77
C TYR A 57 5.21 -0.87 -7.17
N MET A 58 4.92 -1.73 -6.21
CA MET A 58 3.72 -1.66 -5.38
C MET A 58 4.12 -1.89 -3.93
N ALA A 59 3.38 -1.32 -2.99
CA ALA A 59 3.48 -1.70 -1.58
C ALA A 59 2.13 -2.24 -1.08
N SER A 60 2.19 -3.10 -0.06
CA SER A 60 1.01 -3.64 0.62
C SER A 60 1.19 -3.55 2.14
N ALA A 61 0.08 -3.41 2.87
CA ALA A 61 0.03 -3.41 4.33
C ALA A 61 -0.91 -4.50 4.83
N SER A 62 -0.55 -5.17 5.92
CA SER A 62 -1.28 -6.35 6.40
C SER A 62 -1.46 -6.41 7.92
N VAL A 63 -2.47 -7.20 8.30
CA VAL A 63 -2.72 -7.68 9.67
C VAL A 63 -1.53 -8.47 10.24
N ASP A 64 -0.64 -9.01 9.40
CA ASP A 64 0.55 -9.72 9.87
C ASP A 64 1.65 -8.82 10.46
N ASN A 65 1.32 -7.55 10.73
CA ASN A 65 2.19 -6.49 11.22
C ASN A 65 3.28 -6.07 10.24
N THR A 66 3.19 -6.47 8.97
CA THR A 66 4.17 -6.10 7.96
C THR A 66 3.59 -5.24 6.86
N ALA A 67 4.47 -4.46 6.25
CA ALA A 67 4.28 -3.95 4.90
C ALA A 67 5.31 -4.59 3.97
N ILE A 68 4.93 -4.85 2.72
CA ILE A 68 5.82 -5.46 1.73
C ILE A 68 5.92 -4.54 0.52
N MET A 69 7.14 -4.32 0.05
CA MET A 69 7.43 -3.68 -1.23
C MET A 69 7.65 -4.75 -2.30
N TRP A 70 7.00 -4.60 -3.44
CA TRP A 70 6.97 -5.55 -4.54
C TRP A 70 7.53 -4.95 -5.81
N ASP A 71 8.36 -5.70 -6.53
CA ASP A 71 8.66 -5.46 -7.94
C ASP A 71 7.56 -6.15 -8.73
N VAL A 72 6.70 -5.35 -9.33
CA VAL A 72 5.48 -5.83 -10.00
C VAL A 72 5.86 -6.57 -11.26
N ASN A 73 6.82 -6.05 -12.03
CA ASN A 73 7.27 -6.66 -13.28
C ASN A 73 7.82 -8.06 -13.04
N LYS A 74 8.59 -8.26 -11.97
CA LYS A 74 9.12 -9.57 -11.59
C LYS A 74 8.15 -10.42 -10.77
N GLY A 75 7.14 -9.81 -10.15
CA GLY A 75 6.23 -10.50 -9.23
C GLY A 75 6.90 -10.94 -7.93
N GLN A 76 7.89 -10.19 -7.45
CA GLN A 76 8.76 -10.58 -6.34
C GLN A 76 8.75 -9.56 -5.20
N LYS A 77 8.98 -10.05 -3.97
CA LYS A 77 9.20 -9.19 -2.80
C LYS A 77 10.59 -8.53 -2.91
N VAL A 78 10.63 -7.21 -2.75
CA VAL A 78 11.87 -6.41 -2.77
C VAL A 78 12.31 -6.03 -1.36
N SER A 79 11.36 -5.84 -0.46
CA SER A 79 11.60 -5.55 0.96
C SER A 79 10.40 -5.95 1.80
N ILE A 80 10.64 -6.32 3.05
CA ILE A 80 9.62 -6.55 4.07
C ILE A 80 9.93 -5.58 5.20
N PHE A 81 8.95 -4.76 5.57
CA PHE A 81 8.99 -3.84 6.69
C PHE A 81 8.19 -4.46 7.84
N ASN A 82 8.87 -4.92 8.88
CA ASN A 82 8.33 -5.69 9.99
C ASN A 82 8.56 -5.03 11.36
N GLU A 83 8.85 -3.73 11.37
CA GLU A 83 9.16 -2.95 12.56
C GLU A 83 7.89 -2.56 13.35
N HIS A 84 6.71 -2.69 12.76
CA HIS A 84 5.44 -2.46 13.44
C HIS A 84 5.13 -3.55 14.47
N LYS A 85 4.50 -3.16 15.57
CA LYS A 85 4.14 -4.07 16.68
C LYS A 85 2.67 -4.51 16.64
N SER A 86 1.93 -4.07 15.63
CA SER A 86 0.51 -4.37 15.43
C SER A 86 0.14 -4.13 13.97
N TYR A 87 -1.12 -4.37 13.61
CA TYR A 87 -1.61 -4.42 12.25
C TYR A 87 -1.21 -3.16 11.46
N VAL A 88 -0.67 -3.33 10.27
CA VAL A 88 -0.44 -2.21 9.36
C VAL A 88 -1.73 -2.01 8.57
N GLN A 89 -2.38 -0.88 8.78
CA GLN A 89 -3.72 -0.59 8.24
C GLN A 89 -3.68 0.27 6.99
N GLY A 90 -2.61 1.03 6.79
CA GLY A 90 -2.50 1.94 5.66
C GLY A 90 -1.08 1.98 5.12
N VAL A 91 -0.96 2.12 3.80
CA VAL A 91 0.30 2.33 3.11
C VAL A 91 0.14 3.35 1.99
N THR A 92 1.08 4.27 1.86
CA THR A 92 1.10 5.22 0.75
C THR A 92 2.53 5.45 0.27
N TRP A 93 2.65 5.72 -1.02
CA TRP A 93 3.93 5.99 -1.67
C TRP A 93 3.96 7.45 -2.10
N ASP A 94 5.06 8.14 -1.80
CA ASP A 94 5.32 9.47 -2.33
C ASP A 94 5.37 9.42 -3.87
N PRO A 95 4.73 10.37 -4.58
CA PRO A 95 4.68 10.37 -6.05
C PRO A 95 6.06 10.51 -6.71
N LEU A 96 7.07 11.02 -5.98
CA LEU A 96 8.46 11.08 -6.43
C LEU A 96 9.22 9.76 -6.21
N GLY A 97 8.58 8.77 -5.59
CA GLY A 97 9.12 7.43 -5.34
C GLY A 97 10.13 7.35 -4.19
N GLN A 98 10.38 8.44 -3.46
CA GLN A 98 11.48 8.52 -2.48
C GLN A 98 11.11 7.89 -1.14
N TYR A 99 9.83 7.96 -0.78
CA TYR A 99 9.35 7.58 0.54
C TYR A 99 8.12 6.67 0.46
N LEU A 100 8.08 5.71 1.38
CA LEU A 100 6.92 4.88 1.65
C LEU A 100 6.46 5.15 3.09
N ALA A 101 5.21 5.54 3.29
CA ALA A 101 4.64 5.76 4.60
C ALA A 101 3.67 4.63 4.95
N THR A 102 3.69 4.23 6.22
CA THR A 102 2.85 3.15 6.77
C THR A 102 2.23 3.60 8.08
N LEU A 103 0.99 3.16 8.33
CA LEU A 103 0.25 3.49 9.54
C LEU A 103 -0.30 2.22 10.18
N SER A 104 -0.17 2.11 11.50
CA SER A 104 -0.49 0.89 12.22
C SER A 104 -1.27 1.14 13.51
N CYS A 105 -1.97 0.09 13.94
CA CYS A 105 -2.59 -0.01 15.27
C CYS A 105 -1.59 0.11 16.42
N ASP A 106 -0.28 0.01 16.17
CA ASP A 106 0.77 0.27 17.16
C ASP A 106 0.95 1.77 17.49
N ARG A 107 0.13 2.64 16.86
CA ARG A 107 0.12 4.10 17.04
C ARG A 107 1.44 4.74 16.63
N VAL A 108 2.07 4.16 15.61
CA VAL A 108 3.25 4.73 14.98
C VAL A 108 3.00 4.81 13.48
N LEU A 109 3.27 5.98 12.92
CA LEU A 109 3.48 6.12 11.49
C LEU A 109 4.97 6.01 11.22
N ARG A 110 5.35 5.11 10.32
CA ARG A 110 6.73 4.94 9.91
C ARG A 110 6.86 5.38 8.46
N VAL A 111 7.88 6.17 8.17
CA VAL A 111 8.27 6.52 6.81
C VAL A 111 9.62 5.92 6.51
N TYR A 112 9.67 5.14 5.45
CA TYR A 112 10.85 4.46 4.95
C TYR A 112 11.39 5.21 3.75
N ASN A 113 12.72 5.35 3.69
CA ASN A 113 13.38 5.73 2.46
C ASN A 113 13.46 4.48 1.56
N THR A 114 12.94 4.58 0.33
CA THR A 114 12.74 3.43 -0.57
C THR A 114 14.05 2.86 -1.11
N GLN A 115 15.07 3.71 -1.29
CA GLN A 115 16.40 3.31 -1.76
C GLN A 115 17.17 2.53 -0.70
N THR A 116 17.18 3.03 0.54
CA THR A 116 17.90 2.39 1.66
C THR A 116 17.09 1.29 2.33
N LYS A 117 15.76 1.29 2.13
CA LYS A 117 14.78 0.38 2.75
C LYS A 117 14.81 0.42 4.27
N ARG A 118 15.13 1.59 4.81
CA ARG A 118 15.22 1.84 6.25
C ARG A 118 14.25 2.93 6.66
N VAL A 119 13.85 2.89 7.93
CA VAL A 119 13.10 3.96 8.56
C VAL A 119 13.89 5.26 8.46
N ALA A 120 13.31 6.26 7.81
CA ALA A 120 13.82 7.62 7.76
C ALA A 120 13.32 8.43 8.95
N PHE A 121 12.04 8.25 9.31
CA PHE A 121 11.43 8.89 10.47
C PHE A 121 10.20 8.12 10.97
N ASN A 122 9.91 8.28 12.26
CA ASN A 122 8.73 7.75 12.91
C ASN A 122 7.96 8.90 13.57
N VAL A 123 6.63 8.84 13.48
CA VAL A 123 5.73 9.76 14.18
C VAL A 123 4.93 8.94 15.20
N THR A 124 5.02 9.32 16.47
CA THR A 124 4.38 8.62 17.59
C THR A 124 3.53 9.58 18.41
N LYS A 125 2.66 9.04 19.27
CA LYS A 125 1.95 9.85 20.27
C LYS A 125 2.97 10.49 21.23
N MET A 126 2.80 11.78 21.53
CA MET A 126 3.54 12.46 22.59
C MET A 126 3.43 11.64 23.89
N PRO A 127 4.54 11.25 24.54
CA PRO A 127 4.46 10.69 25.88
C PRO A 127 3.77 11.72 26.78
N SER A 128 2.92 11.25 27.69
CA SER A 128 2.22 12.10 28.66
C SER A 128 3.14 12.70 29.73
N GLY A 129 4.46 12.73 29.50
CA GLY A 129 5.49 13.26 30.39
C GLY A 129 6.38 14.27 29.66
N SER A 130 6.79 15.31 30.39
CA SER A 130 7.66 16.41 29.94
C SER A 130 8.87 15.92 29.12
N GLY A 131 9.11 16.59 28.00
CA GLY A 131 10.10 16.20 26.99
C GLY A 131 11.51 16.02 27.54
N ALA A 132 12.16 14.95 27.07
CA ALA A 132 13.61 14.88 27.05
C ALA A 132 14.10 15.56 25.77
N GLU A 133 14.96 16.55 25.94
CA GLU A 133 15.69 17.19 24.85
C GLU A 133 16.50 16.14 24.06
N GLY A 134 16.35 16.12 22.73
CA GLY A 134 17.39 15.54 21.86
C GLY A 134 16.95 14.75 20.64
N GLU A 135 15.74 14.18 20.58
CA GLU A 135 15.38 13.27 19.48
C GLU A 135 14.05 13.65 18.82
N ALA A 136 14.09 13.71 17.48
CA ALA A 136 12.99 13.85 16.51
C ALA A 136 11.80 14.74 16.94
N ARG A 137 11.59 15.85 16.23
CA ARG A 137 10.40 16.72 16.37
C ARG A 137 9.14 15.83 16.43
N SER A 138 8.58 15.71 17.64
CA SER A 138 7.50 14.78 17.93
C SER A 138 6.17 15.48 17.70
N PHE A 139 5.42 15.04 16.69
CA PHE A 139 4.11 15.60 16.35
C PHE A 139 3.00 14.72 16.93
N ARG A 140 2.01 15.33 17.61
CA ARG A 140 0.86 14.62 18.17
C ARG A 140 -0.10 14.25 17.04
N MET A 141 -0.15 12.97 16.67
CA MET A 141 -1.13 12.44 15.71
C MET A 141 -2.35 11.78 16.38
N PHE A 142 -2.22 11.27 17.61
CA PHE A 142 -3.25 10.44 18.27
C PHE A 142 -3.93 11.16 19.44
N HIS A 143 -5.26 11.31 19.40
CA HIS A 143 -6.05 12.01 20.44
C HIS A 143 -6.60 11.08 21.53
N ASP A 144 -6.75 9.78 21.27
CA ASP A 144 -7.37 8.81 22.19
C ASP A 144 -6.72 7.42 22.06
N ASP A 145 -6.68 6.69 23.17
CA ASP A 145 -6.14 5.34 23.29
C ASP A 145 -7.19 4.24 23.08
N SER A 146 -8.47 4.60 22.89
CA SER A 146 -9.60 3.66 22.83
C SER A 146 -9.66 2.75 21.59
N MET A 147 -8.69 2.80 20.68
CA MET A 147 -8.69 2.09 19.38
C MET A 147 -9.94 2.31 18.50
N LYS A 148 -10.86 3.22 18.89
CA LYS A 148 -12.12 3.46 18.16
C LYS A 148 -11.91 4.14 16.80
N SER A 149 -10.74 4.71 16.57
CA SER A 149 -10.36 5.26 15.27
C SER A 149 -9.65 4.19 14.45
N PHE A 150 -10.37 3.60 13.50
CA PHE A 150 -9.76 2.80 12.44
C PHE A 150 -9.17 3.79 11.43
N PHE A 151 -7.85 3.98 11.48
CA PHE A 151 -7.15 4.85 10.54
C PHE A 151 -7.17 4.18 9.16
N ARG A 152 -7.90 4.76 8.19
CA ARG A 152 -8.19 4.05 6.93
C ARG A 152 -7.32 4.43 5.75
N ARG A 153 -6.69 5.61 5.76
CA ARG A 153 -5.97 6.12 4.57
C ARG A 153 -4.82 7.03 4.96
N LEU A 154 -3.71 6.85 4.27
CA LEU A 154 -2.62 7.81 4.14
C LEU A 154 -2.60 8.33 2.71
N SER A 155 -2.21 9.59 2.49
CA SER A 155 -2.00 10.11 1.14
C SER A 155 -0.91 11.16 1.13
N PHE A 156 0.00 11.07 0.16
CA PHE A 156 0.83 12.22 -0.20
C PHE A 156 0.02 13.20 -1.08
N THR A 157 0.41 14.47 -1.07
CA THR A 157 0.00 15.41 -2.12
C THR A 157 0.63 15.01 -3.46
N PRO A 158 0.03 15.38 -4.60
CA PRO A 158 0.54 15.00 -5.92
C PRO A 158 1.99 15.45 -6.22
N ASP A 159 2.46 16.50 -5.54
CA ASP A 159 3.83 17.01 -5.64
C ASP A 159 4.79 16.39 -4.59
N GLY A 160 4.30 15.52 -3.72
CA GLY A 160 5.07 14.86 -2.66
C GLY A 160 5.43 15.75 -1.47
N SER A 161 4.99 17.02 -1.45
CA SER A 161 5.42 17.99 -0.43
C SER A 161 4.77 17.79 0.94
N TYR A 162 3.58 17.18 0.99
CA TYR A 162 2.85 16.90 2.22
C TYR A 162 2.41 15.44 2.30
N LEU A 163 2.47 14.89 3.51
CA LEU A 163 1.85 13.61 3.87
C LEU A 163 0.62 13.91 4.74
N LEU A 164 -0.56 13.57 4.23
CA LEU A 164 -1.81 13.64 4.96
C LEU A 164 -2.02 12.35 5.73
N THR A 165 -2.23 12.51 7.03
CA THR A 165 -2.49 11.45 8.00
C THR A 165 -3.79 11.78 8.74
N PRO A 166 -4.59 10.80 9.17
CA PRO A 166 -5.79 11.09 9.94
C PRO A 166 -5.50 11.63 11.36
#